data_AF-A0A660NJ95-F1
#
_entry.id   AF-A0A660NJ95-F1
#
_cell.length_a   1.000
_cell.length_b   1.000
_cell.length_c   1.000
_cell.angle_alpha   90.00
_cell.angle_beta   90.00
_cell.angle_gamma   90.00
#
_symmetry.space_group_name_H-M   'P 1'
#
loop_
_entity.id
_entity.type
_entity.pdbx_description
1 polymer ?
#
loop_
_entity_poly.entity_id
_entity_poly.type
_entity_poly.pdbx_seq_one_letter_code
_entity_poly.pdbx_strand_id
1 'polypeptide(L)'
;MSFTGGDDGTVKALEQAVREIQDAKRQARTKDLKKVAEEKKIPGLVFDAKDLPLTLPVSKVPEGELVGAIPSGTFKDGRWTGITRYFKLNDGTLIELTERDLHATRGRLFMSPANINTEIKGKPARAAALYDSAGRKIRQVVWVNGPKFYELYVLSPEVKTGGGDAVKKAAPVDHSAISYARAVDQP
;
A
#
# COMPACT_ATOMS: atom_id res chain seq x y z
N MET A 1 -27.61 -5.95 5.64
CA MET A 1 -26.74 -6.86 4.86
C MET A 1 -25.33 -6.75 5.42
N SER A 2 -24.86 -7.80 6.11
CA SER A 2 -23.48 -7.91 6.58
C SER A 2 -22.62 -8.48 5.45
N PHE A 3 -21.73 -7.67 4.89
CA PHE A 3 -20.71 -8.17 3.97
C PHE A 3 -19.62 -8.88 4.77
N THR A 4 -19.86 -10.14 5.11
CA THR A 4 -18.81 -11.09 5.52
C THR A 4 -18.39 -11.88 4.28
N GLY A 5 -17.78 -11.19 3.32
CA GLY A 5 -16.98 -11.84 2.29
C GLY A 5 -15.54 -11.87 2.78
N GLY A 6 -14.89 -13.04 2.83
CA GLY A 6 -13.50 -13.14 3.24
C GLY A 6 -12.58 -12.31 2.33
N ASP A 7 -11.54 -11.72 2.90
CA ASP A 7 -10.64 -10.79 2.19
C ASP A 7 -9.53 -11.51 1.39
N ASP A 8 -9.77 -12.77 0.99
CA ASP A 8 -8.90 -13.61 0.15
C ASP A 8 -8.46 -12.88 -1.12
N GLY A 9 -9.38 -12.13 -1.72
CA GLY A 9 -9.12 -11.35 -2.93
C GLY A 9 -8.05 -10.29 -2.69
N THR A 10 -8.11 -9.58 -1.56
CA THR A 10 -7.18 -8.51 -1.22
C THR A 10 -5.78 -9.05 -0.92
N VAL A 11 -5.67 -10.15 -0.16
CA VAL A 11 -4.35 -10.75 0.12
C VAL A 11 -3.72 -11.25 -1.17
N LYS A 12 -4.45 -12.05 -1.95
CA LYS A 12 -3.94 -12.62 -3.20
C LYS A 12 -3.55 -11.53 -4.19
N ALA A 13 -4.34 -10.46 -4.28
CA ALA A 13 -4.04 -9.33 -5.16
C ALA A 13 -2.74 -8.62 -4.76
N LEU A 14 -2.53 -8.32 -3.47
CA LEU A 14 -1.30 -7.67 -3.00
C LEU A 14 -0.06 -8.54 -3.23
N GLU A 15 -0.14 -9.82 -2.85
CA GLU A 15 0.98 -10.76 -3.06
C GLU A 15 1.29 -10.94 -4.56
N GLN A 16 0.26 -11.05 -5.39
CA GLN A 16 0.42 -11.17 -6.83
C GLN A 16 1.03 -9.91 -7.43
N ALA A 17 0.53 -8.73 -7.06
CA ALA A 17 1.04 -7.45 -7.54
C ALA A 17 2.54 -7.30 -7.21
N VAL A 18 2.94 -7.57 -5.96
CA VAL A 18 4.36 -7.51 -5.56
C VAL A 18 5.20 -8.50 -6.35
N ARG A 19 4.74 -9.75 -6.54
CA ARG A 19 5.46 -10.77 -7.33
C ARG A 19 5.63 -10.31 -8.78
N GLU A 20 4.56 -9.87 -9.42
CA GLU A 20 4.59 -9.44 -10.82
C GLU A 20 5.46 -8.20 -11.04
N ILE A 21 5.41 -7.23 -10.12
CA ILE A 21 6.28 -6.04 -10.17
C ILE A 21 7.75 -6.42 -9.96
N GLN A 22 8.06 -7.34 -9.03
CA GLN A 22 9.43 -7.83 -8.84
C GLN A 22 9.94 -8.57 -10.08
N ASP A 23 9.09 -9.39 -10.70
CA ASP A 23 9.39 -10.03 -11.99
C ASP A 23 9.67 -9.00 -13.08
N ALA A 24 8.83 -7.98 -13.19
CA ALA A 24 9.01 -6.88 -14.14
C ALA A 24 10.32 -6.12 -13.88
N LYS A 25 10.65 -5.83 -12.61
CA LYS A 25 11.92 -5.21 -12.18
C LYS A 25 13.13 -6.03 -12.61
N ARG A 26 13.05 -7.37 -12.56
CA ARG A 26 14.13 -8.25 -13.03
C ARG A 26 14.25 -8.22 -14.56
N GLN A 27 13.15 -8.24 -15.29
CA GLN A 27 13.16 -8.21 -16.76
C GLN A 27 13.59 -6.85 -17.34
N ALA A 28 13.21 -5.76 -16.68
CA ALA A 28 13.58 -4.40 -17.09
C ALA A 28 15.10 -4.11 -16.97
N ARG A 29 15.87 -5.01 -16.35
CA ARG A 29 17.35 -4.93 -16.36
C ARG A 29 17.96 -5.22 -17.73
N THR A 30 17.23 -5.94 -18.59
CA THR A 30 17.72 -6.39 -19.90
C THR A 30 16.78 -6.02 -21.04
N LYS A 31 15.62 -5.43 -20.73
CA LYS A 31 14.59 -5.02 -21.68
C LYS A 31 14.08 -3.62 -21.33
N ASP A 32 13.48 -2.95 -22.31
CA ASP A 32 12.74 -1.71 -22.09
C ASP A 32 11.59 -1.90 -21.09
N LEU A 33 11.51 -1.02 -20.08
CA LEU A 33 10.52 -1.12 -19.00
C LEU A 33 9.09 -0.96 -19.53
N LYS A 34 8.85 -0.06 -20.49
CA LYS A 34 7.50 0.15 -21.03
C LYS A 34 7.00 -1.12 -21.70
N LYS A 35 7.84 -1.78 -22.49
CA LYS A 35 7.52 -3.08 -23.10
C LYS A 35 7.25 -4.17 -22.06
N VAL A 36 8.08 -4.27 -21.01
CA VAL A 36 7.87 -5.25 -19.92
C VAL A 36 6.55 -4.98 -19.19
N ALA A 37 6.26 -3.72 -18.90
CA ALA A 37 5.03 -3.28 -18.25
C ALA A 37 3.78 -3.63 -19.10
N GLU A 38 3.85 -3.43 -20.42
CA GLU A 38 2.80 -3.83 -21.37
C GLU A 38 2.61 -5.36 -21.41
N GLU A 39 3.71 -6.14 -21.53
CA GLU A 39 3.69 -7.61 -21.52
C GLU A 39 3.08 -8.17 -20.22
N LYS A 40 3.37 -7.52 -19.09
CA LYS A 40 2.88 -7.88 -17.76
C LYS A 40 1.51 -7.28 -17.43
N LYS A 41 0.94 -6.45 -18.31
CA LYS A 41 -0.34 -5.74 -18.10
C LYS A 41 -0.35 -4.84 -16.86
N ILE A 42 0.78 -4.20 -16.56
CA ILE A 42 0.96 -3.23 -15.46
C ILE A 42 1.29 -1.85 -16.06
N PRO A 43 0.33 -1.20 -16.74
CA PRO A 43 0.60 0.03 -17.47
C PRO A 43 1.08 1.14 -16.52
N GLY A 44 2.12 1.87 -16.95
CA GLY A 44 2.69 2.98 -16.18
C GLY A 44 3.54 2.55 -14.98
N LEU A 45 3.94 1.28 -14.89
CA LEU A 45 4.88 0.82 -13.87
C LEU A 45 6.18 1.64 -13.91
N VAL A 46 6.57 2.17 -12.76
CA VAL A 46 7.86 2.83 -12.52
C VAL A 46 8.54 2.25 -11.28
N PHE A 47 9.85 2.47 -11.15
CA PHE A 47 10.63 2.07 -9.96
C PHE A 47 11.10 3.26 -9.12
N ASP A 48 10.89 4.49 -9.59
CA ASP A 48 10.94 5.71 -8.78
C ASP A 48 9.63 6.48 -9.00
N ALA A 49 8.98 6.91 -7.91
CA ALA A 49 7.74 7.69 -7.98
C ALA A 49 7.93 9.05 -8.69
N LYS A 50 9.16 9.57 -8.77
CA LYS A 50 9.48 10.80 -9.50
C LYS A 50 9.29 10.67 -11.00
N ASP A 51 9.31 9.45 -11.52
CA ASP A 51 9.12 9.17 -12.95
C ASP A 51 7.64 9.28 -13.37
N LEU A 52 6.73 9.45 -12.42
CA LEU A 52 5.32 9.69 -12.68
C LEU A 52 4.98 11.19 -12.58
N PRO A 53 4.34 11.78 -13.60
CA PRO A 53 3.85 13.15 -13.50
C PRO A 53 2.61 13.17 -12.59
N LEU A 54 2.78 13.59 -11.33
CA LEU A 54 1.70 13.60 -10.32
C LEU A 54 1.17 15.02 -10.07
N THR A 55 -0.11 15.15 -9.71
CA THR A 55 -0.69 16.44 -9.34
C THR A 55 -0.21 16.95 -7.98
N LEU A 56 0.24 16.04 -7.11
CA LEU A 56 0.82 16.33 -5.79
C LEU A 56 2.11 15.53 -5.57
N PRO A 57 3.06 16.04 -4.76
CA PRO A 57 4.26 15.29 -4.39
C PRO A 57 3.88 14.02 -3.61
N VAL A 58 4.71 12.97 -3.66
CA VAL A 58 4.48 11.76 -2.85
C VAL A 58 4.96 11.95 -1.41
N SER A 59 4.32 11.24 -0.48
CA SER A 59 4.78 11.20 0.91
C SER A 59 6.05 10.35 1.06
N LYS A 60 6.93 10.70 2.00
CA LYS A 60 8.13 9.89 2.26
C LYS A 60 7.78 8.72 3.17
N VAL A 61 8.18 7.52 2.77
CA VAL A 61 8.01 6.29 3.56
C VAL A 61 9.35 6.01 4.26
N PRO A 62 9.39 5.86 5.60
CA PRO A 62 10.63 5.86 6.36
C PRO A 62 11.40 4.53 6.29
N GLU A 63 10.72 3.43 5.99
CA GLU A 63 11.31 2.10 5.90
C GLU A 63 10.72 1.27 4.77
N GLY A 64 11.50 0.29 4.30
CA GLY A 64 11.13 -0.61 3.21
C GLY A 64 11.78 -0.29 1.87
N GLU A 65 12.07 -1.35 1.11
CA GLU A 65 12.49 -1.22 -0.29
C GLU A 65 11.25 -0.94 -1.14
N LEU A 66 11.29 0.12 -1.96
CA LEU A 66 10.30 0.33 -3.02
C LEU A 66 10.43 -0.80 -4.06
N VAL A 67 9.39 -1.61 -4.15
CA VAL A 67 9.27 -2.68 -5.13
C VAL A 67 8.90 -2.09 -6.50
N GLY A 68 7.96 -1.14 -6.50
CA GLY A 68 7.58 -0.36 -7.66
C GLY A 68 6.35 0.49 -7.36
N ALA A 69 5.96 1.31 -8.33
CA ALA A 69 4.80 2.17 -8.24
C ALA A 69 4.02 2.18 -9.54
N ILE A 70 2.70 2.33 -9.42
CA ILE A 70 1.78 2.43 -10.56
C ILE A 70 0.93 3.69 -10.39
N PRO A 71 0.60 4.39 -11.50
CA PRO A 71 -0.34 5.50 -11.44
C PRO A 71 -1.72 5.01 -10.97
N SER A 72 -2.43 5.87 -10.23
CA SER A 72 -3.79 5.61 -9.81
C SER A 72 -4.65 6.87 -9.94
N GLY A 73 -5.97 6.73 -9.80
CA GLY A 73 -6.91 7.82 -10.00
C GLY A 73 -7.08 8.19 -11.47
N THR A 74 -7.22 9.48 -11.77
CA THR A 74 -7.51 10.00 -13.11
C THR A 74 -6.26 10.66 -13.70
N PHE A 75 -6.09 10.56 -15.01
CA PHE A 75 -5.11 11.38 -15.74
C PHE A 75 -5.75 12.69 -16.18
N LYS A 76 -5.28 13.82 -15.66
CA LYS A 76 -5.83 15.15 -15.90
C LYS A 76 -4.72 16.17 -16.10
N ASP A 77 -4.85 17.01 -17.12
CA ASP A 77 -3.89 18.08 -17.42
C ASP A 77 -2.44 17.56 -17.50
N GLY A 78 -2.25 16.39 -18.13
CA GLY A 78 -0.94 15.75 -18.29
C GLY A 78 -0.39 15.07 -17.03
N ARG A 79 -1.16 14.97 -15.94
CA ARG A 79 -0.71 14.44 -14.65
C ARG A 79 -1.69 13.44 -14.05
N TRP A 80 -1.18 12.46 -13.31
CA TRP A 80 -1.96 11.51 -12.54
C TRP A 80 -2.38 12.12 -11.20
N THR A 81 -3.65 11.93 -10.83
CA THR A 81 -4.17 12.39 -9.53
C THR A 81 -3.87 11.43 -8.39
N GLY A 82 -3.13 10.35 -8.62
CA GLY A 82 -2.83 9.36 -7.60
C GLY A 82 -1.72 8.41 -8.00
N ILE A 83 -1.23 7.69 -7.01
CA ILE A 83 -0.19 6.68 -7.14
C ILE A 83 -0.44 5.57 -6.12
N THR A 84 -0.14 4.34 -6.48
CA THR A 84 -0.06 3.20 -5.56
C THR A 84 1.37 2.70 -5.56
N ARG A 85 1.99 2.65 -4.37
CA ARG A 85 3.39 2.26 -4.16
C ARG A 85 3.47 1.01 -3.31
N TYR A 86 4.30 0.07 -3.74
CA TYR A 86 4.48 -1.21 -3.08
C TYR A 86 5.85 -1.28 -2.42
N PHE A 87 5.89 -1.60 -1.13
CA PHE A 87 7.13 -1.74 -0.39
C PHE A 87 7.26 -3.13 0.21
N LYS A 88 8.50 -3.58 0.35
CA LYS A 88 8.84 -4.79 1.08
C LYS A 88 9.82 -4.45 2.20
N LEU A 89 9.50 -4.86 3.41
CA LEU A 89 10.38 -4.73 4.57
C LEU A 89 11.33 -5.93 4.68
N ASN A 90 12.38 -5.79 5.49
CA ASN A 90 13.40 -6.81 5.69
C ASN A 90 12.85 -8.12 6.29
N ASP A 91 11.80 -8.03 7.11
CA ASP A 91 11.11 -9.17 7.72
C ASP A 91 10.14 -9.88 6.74
N GLY A 92 9.98 -9.35 5.52
CA GLY A 92 9.05 -9.86 4.52
C GLY A 92 7.66 -9.25 4.57
N THR A 93 7.38 -8.31 5.48
CA THR A 93 6.13 -7.54 5.48
C THR A 93 5.97 -6.80 4.16
N LEU A 94 4.77 -6.90 3.57
CA LEU A 94 4.38 -6.19 2.36
C LEU A 94 3.51 -4.99 2.73
N ILE A 95 3.81 -3.85 2.11
CA ILE A 95 3.07 -2.62 2.29
C ILE A 95 2.57 -2.14 0.92
N GLU A 96 1.28 -1.83 0.85
CA GLU A 96 0.72 -1.03 -0.25
C GLU A 96 0.29 0.32 0.31
N LEU A 97 0.79 1.39 -0.29
CA LEU A 97 0.39 2.76 0.03
C LEU A 97 -0.19 3.43 -1.21
N THR A 98 -1.48 3.73 -1.15
CA THR A 98 -2.19 4.52 -2.15
C THR A 98 -2.36 5.96 -1.66
N GLU A 99 -1.97 6.91 -2.51
CA GLU A 99 -2.17 8.34 -2.30
C GLU A 99 -3.00 8.91 -3.45
N ARG A 100 -3.99 9.77 -3.13
CA ARG A 100 -4.82 10.42 -4.14
C ARG A 100 -5.07 11.88 -3.81
N ASP A 101 -4.94 12.75 -4.82
CA ASP A 101 -5.33 14.16 -4.78
C ASP A 101 -6.85 14.30 -4.87
N LEU A 102 -7.47 14.57 -3.73
CA LEU A 102 -8.91 14.83 -3.62
C LEU A 102 -9.28 16.19 -4.21
N HIS A 103 -8.36 17.15 -4.26
CA HIS A 103 -8.65 18.47 -4.82
C HIS A 103 -8.74 18.41 -6.35
N ALA A 104 -7.75 17.79 -7.02
CA ALA A 104 -7.74 17.66 -8.47
C ALA A 104 -8.94 16.86 -9.02
N THR A 105 -9.43 15.89 -8.23
CA THR A 105 -10.58 15.05 -8.56
C THR A 105 -11.92 15.61 -8.06
N ARG A 106 -11.93 16.74 -7.33
CA ARG A 106 -13.09 17.22 -6.55
C ARG A 106 -13.66 16.13 -5.62
N GLY A 107 -12.84 15.16 -5.22
CA GLY A 107 -13.19 14.05 -4.35
C GLY A 107 -13.38 14.51 -2.90
N ARG A 108 -14.16 13.72 -2.17
CA ARG A 108 -14.35 13.84 -0.72
C ARG A 108 -14.37 12.44 -0.13
N LEU A 109 -13.80 12.26 1.06
CA LEU A 109 -13.96 11.04 1.82
C LEU A 109 -15.09 11.24 2.84
N PHE A 110 -16.14 10.44 2.74
CA PHE A 110 -17.20 10.38 3.74
C PHE A 110 -16.91 9.22 4.69
N MET A 111 -16.78 9.54 5.99
CA MET A 111 -16.65 8.55 7.06
C MET A 111 -17.76 8.80 8.08
N SER A 112 -18.57 7.78 8.37
CA SER A 112 -19.49 7.86 9.51
C SER A 112 -18.69 7.88 10.81
N PRO A 113 -19.20 8.53 11.89
CA PRO A 113 -18.53 8.51 13.19
C PRO A 113 -18.22 7.10 13.70
N ALA A 114 -19.11 6.14 13.44
CA ALA A 114 -18.91 4.73 13.80
C ALA A 114 -17.73 4.05 13.08
N ASN A 115 -17.30 4.59 11.94
CA ASN A 115 -16.16 4.08 11.17
C ASN A 115 -14.83 4.74 11.58
N ILE A 116 -14.85 5.81 12.38
CA ILE A 116 -13.65 6.49 12.87
C ILE A 116 -13.28 5.84 14.20
N ASN A 117 -12.12 5.19 14.26
CA ASN A 117 -11.70 4.43 15.43
C ASN A 117 -10.23 4.68 15.82
N THR A 118 -9.55 5.57 15.10
CA THR A 118 -8.18 5.96 15.40
C THR A 118 -7.87 7.33 14.80
N GLU A 119 -6.63 7.78 15.00
CA GLU A 119 -6.12 9.02 14.43
C GLU A 119 -4.69 8.84 13.91
N ILE A 120 -4.43 9.47 12.76
CA ILE A 120 -3.10 9.58 12.15
C ILE A 120 -2.68 11.05 12.24
N LYS A 121 -1.69 11.35 13.07
CA LYS A 121 -1.20 12.73 13.30
C LYS A 121 -2.35 13.71 13.66
N GLY A 122 -3.27 13.27 14.53
CA GLY A 122 -4.43 14.06 14.96
C GLY A 122 -5.56 14.20 13.92
N LYS A 123 -5.51 13.45 12.81
CA LYS A 123 -6.57 13.41 11.80
C LYS A 123 -7.42 12.16 11.96
N PRO A 124 -8.76 12.26 11.86
CA PRO A 124 -9.65 11.11 11.91
C PRO A 124 -9.25 10.03 10.89
N ALA A 125 -9.24 8.79 11.36
CA ALA A 125 -8.85 7.65 10.54
C ALA A 125 -9.66 6.41 10.90
N ARG A 126 -9.70 5.47 9.96
CA ARG A 126 -10.22 4.13 10.17
C ARG A 126 -9.08 3.14 10.07
N ALA A 127 -8.90 2.34 11.10
CA ALA A 127 -8.12 1.12 11.04
C ALA A 127 -9.04 -0.10 10.99
N ALA A 128 -8.72 -1.08 10.15
CA ALA A 128 -9.42 -2.34 10.07
C ALA A 128 -8.44 -3.51 10.03
N ALA A 129 -8.87 -4.65 10.57
CA ALA A 129 -8.22 -5.93 10.37
C ALA A 129 -9.09 -6.75 9.42
N LEU A 130 -8.47 -7.23 8.36
CA LEU A 130 -9.05 -8.07 7.33
C LEU A 130 -8.34 -9.43 7.38
N TYR A 131 -9.07 -10.50 7.11
CA TYR A 131 -8.53 -11.86 7.22
C TYR A 131 -8.82 -12.65 5.95
N ASP A 132 -7.83 -13.38 5.46
CA ASP A 132 -8.06 -14.41 4.45
C ASP A 132 -8.49 -15.74 5.07
N SER A 133 -8.88 -16.69 4.22
CA SER A 133 -9.29 -18.04 4.53
C SER A 133 -8.19 -18.88 5.20
N ALA A 134 -6.93 -18.47 5.07
CA ALA A 134 -5.80 -19.06 5.77
C ALA A 134 -5.56 -18.42 7.16
N GLY A 135 -6.36 -17.43 7.55
CA GLY A 135 -6.24 -16.70 8.82
C GLY A 135 -5.14 -15.63 8.82
N ARG A 136 -4.54 -15.32 7.66
CA ARG A 136 -3.54 -14.26 7.55
C ARG A 136 -4.23 -12.91 7.70
N LYS A 137 -3.61 -12.06 8.51
CA LYS A 137 -4.14 -10.75 8.86
C LYS A 137 -3.57 -9.66 7.95
N ILE A 138 -4.43 -9.00 7.18
CA ILE A 138 -4.13 -7.70 6.57
C ILE A 138 -4.61 -6.61 7.53
N ARG A 139 -3.80 -5.58 7.71
CA ARG A 139 -4.19 -4.37 8.43
C ARG A 139 -4.36 -3.23 7.43
N GLN A 140 -5.53 -2.62 7.42
CA GLN A 140 -5.82 -1.46 6.59
C GLN A 140 -5.89 -0.21 7.46
N VAL A 141 -5.36 0.91 6.98
CA VAL A 141 -5.62 2.24 7.53
C VAL A 141 -6.00 3.20 6.41
N VAL A 142 -7.08 3.94 6.61
CA VAL A 142 -7.56 4.97 5.68
C VAL A 142 -7.67 6.29 6.42
N TRP A 143 -7.12 7.36 5.84
CA TRP A 143 -7.19 8.71 6.41
C TRP A 143 -7.09 9.78 5.32
N VAL A 144 -7.40 11.02 5.71
CA VAL A 144 -7.20 12.21 4.88
C VAL A 144 -6.28 13.17 5.63
N ASN A 145 -5.31 13.75 4.92
CA ASN A 145 -4.54 14.87 5.41
C ASN A 145 -4.43 15.95 4.32
N GLY A 146 -4.94 17.15 4.61
CA GLY A 146 -5.02 18.23 3.64
C GLY A 146 -5.77 17.80 2.35
N PRO A 147 -5.17 17.99 1.16
CA PRO A 147 -5.80 17.62 -0.11
C PRO A 147 -5.68 16.13 -0.44
N LYS A 148 -5.01 15.33 0.38
CA LYS A 148 -4.69 13.93 0.06
C LYS A 148 -5.53 12.93 0.82
N PHE A 149 -6.04 11.96 0.08
CA PHE A 149 -6.51 10.68 0.58
C PHE A 149 -5.34 9.70 0.68
N TYR A 150 -5.36 8.90 1.72
CA TYR A 150 -4.40 7.85 1.98
C TYR A 150 -5.11 6.54 2.29
N GLU A 151 -4.62 5.46 1.71
CA GLU A 151 -4.99 4.10 2.04
C GLU A 151 -3.73 3.25 2.13
N LEU A 152 -3.58 2.56 3.26
CA LEU A 152 -2.41 1.74 3.56
C LEU A 152 -2.87 0.33 3.89
N TYR A 153 -2.35 -0.65 3.18
CA TYR A 153 -2.43 -2.06 3.56
C TYR A 153 -1.07 -2.54 4.06
N VAL A 154 -1.07 -3.26 5.18
CA VAL A 154 0.09 -3.94 5.74
C VAL A 154 -0.24 -5.42 5.88
N LEU A 155 0.45 -6.23 5.09
CA LEU A 155 0.36 -7.68 5.13
C LEU A 155 1.63 -8.22 5.81
N SER A 156 1.44 -8.80 6.99
CA SER A 156 2.53 -9.48 7.71
C SER A 156 3.02 -10.69 6.91
N PRO A 157 4.30 -11.07 7.01
CA PRO A 157 4.81 -12.27 6.39
C PRO A 157 4.04 -13.50 6.90
N GLU A 158 3.95 -14.53 6.06
CA GLU A 158 3.34 -15.79 6.44
C GLU A 158 4.11 -16.42 7.61
N VAL A 159 3.44 -16.64 8.73
CA VAL A 159 4.03 -17.37 9.86
C VAL A 159 4.02 -18.84 9.49
N LYS A 160 5.18 -19.38 9.08
CA LYS A 160 5.35 -20.83 8.96
C LYS A 160 5.24 -21.43 10.35
N THR A 161 4.09 -21.97 10.73
CA THR A 161 3.96 -22.81 11.92
C THR A 161 4.65 -24.15 11.67
N GLY A 162 5.97 -24.16 11.84
CA GLY A 162 6.81 -25.34 12.03
C GLY A 162 7.31 -25.38 13.47
N GLY A 163 7.29 -26.55 14.10
CA GLY A 163 7.41 -26.75 15.55
C GLY A 163 8.69 -26.22 16.19
N GLY A 164 8.53 -25.97 17.51
CA GLY A 164 9.55 -25.82 18.55
C GLY A 164 10.95 -25.37 18.14
N ASP A 165 11.27 -24.10 18.40
CA ASP A 165 12.31 -23.79 19.37
C ASP A 165 12.29 -22.31 19.76
N ALA A 166 12.63 -22.04 21.01
CA ALA A 166 12.62 -20.72 21.61
C ALA A 166 13.70 -19.83 21.01
N VAL A 167 13.40 -19.19 19.88
CA VAL A 167 14.15 -18.01 19.42
C VAL A 167 13.79 -16.88 20.37
N LYS A 168 14.81 -16.31 21.04
CA LYS A 168 14.69 -15.10 21.86
C LYS A 168 13.88 -14.05 21.08
N LYS A 169 12.63 -13.87 21.50
CA LYS A 169 11.69 -12.91 20.93
C LYS A 169 12.28 -11.53 21.17
N ALA A 170 12.96 -10.97 20.17
CA ALA A 170 13.02 -9.52 20.07
C ALA A 170 11.58 -9.02 20.25
N ALA A 171 11.38 -7.96 21.03
CA ALA A 171 10.05 -7.39 21.22
C ALA A 171 9.41 -7.27 19.83
N PRO A 172 8.19 -7.79 19.62
CA PRO A 172 7.54 -7.67 18.32
C PRO A 172 7.58 -6.20 17.95
N VAL A 173 8.32 -5.86 16.88
CA VAL A 173 8.23 -4.52 16.32
C VAL A 173 6.74 -4.32 16.04
N ASP A 174 6.17 -3.23 16.53
CA ASP A 174 4.75 -2.96 16.35
C ASP A 174 4.50 -2.64 14.87
N HIS A 175 4.35 -3.69 14.06
CA HIS A 175 3.96 -3.63 12.66
C HIS A 175 2.45 -3.34 12.55
N SER A 176 1.91 -2.50 13.42
CA SER A 176 0.56 -1.99 13.24
C SER A 176 0.56 -1.05 12.04
N ALA A 177 -0.41 -1.22 11.15
CA ALA A 177 -0.60 -0.30 10.02
C ALA A 177 -0.78 1.15 10.49
N ILE A 178 -1.21 1.37 11.74
CA ILE A 178 -1.30 2.68 12.38
C ILE A 178 0.10 3.27 12.60
N SER A 179 1.05 2.50 13.13
CA SER A 179 2.44 2.93 13.31
C SER A 179 3.08 3.30 11.96
N TYR A 180 2.86 2.49 10.93
CA TYR A 180 3.29 2.83 9.56
C TYR A 180 2.64 4.12 9.04
N ALA A 181 1.33 4.24 9.13
CA ALA A 181 0.60 5.41 8.67
C ALA A 181 1.05 6.70 9.38
N ARG A 182 1.40 6.62 10.67
CA ARG A 182 1.98 7.74 11.44
C ARG A 182 3.41 8.06 11.02
N ALA A 183 4.17 7.06 10.62
CA ALA A 183 5.55 7.22 10.20
C ALA A 183 5.70 7.77 8.77
N VAL A 184 4.66 7.61 7.92
CA VAL A 184 4.60 8.29 6.62
C VAL A 184 4.72 9.80 6.83
N ASP A 185 5.77 10.39 6.26
CA ASP A 185 6.03 11.82 6.31
C ASP A 185 5.27 12.51 5.17
N GLN A 186 4.25 13.26 5.56
CA GLN A 186 3.18 13.75 4.70
C GLN A 186 3.49 15.22 4.35
N PRO A 187 3.63 15.57 3.06
CA PRO A 187 3.88 16.93 2.61
C PRO A 187 2.75 17.90 2.94
#